data_AF-A0A955BPB5-F1
#
_entry.id   AF-A0A955BPB5-F1
#
_cell.length_a   1.000
_cell.length_b   1.000
_cell.length_c   1.000
_cell.angle_alpha   90.00
_cell.angle_beta   90.00
_cell.angle_gamma   90.00
#
_symmetry.space_group_name_H-M   'P 1'
#
loop_
_entity.id
_entity.type
_entity.pdbx_description
1 polymer ?
#
loop_
_entity_poly.entity_id
_entity_poly.type
_entity_poly.pdbx_seq_one_letter_code
_entity_poly.pdbx_strand_id
1 'polypeptide(L)'
;MNSLAKVLIFKISSTLLFWSLPFVFFPSWLFEKAGFPHQESYVFVRLLGWAYLALCAGYGFALRSALHGKRALGPIWVGIISNGGACGILAFYGATGAWSTWGPPVQ
;
A
#
# COMPACT_ATOMS: atom_id res chain seq x y z
N MET A 1 -10.75 5.13 -21.86
CA MET A 1 -9.76 4.52 -20.94
C MET A 1 -9.94 3.01 -20.92
N ASN A 2 -8.87 2.24 -21.15
CA ASN A 2 -8.95 0.78 -21.03
C ASN A 2 -9.04 0.32 -19.57
N SER A 3 -9.42 -0.95 -19.36
CA SER A 3 -9.60 -1.52 -18.02
C SER A 3 -8.30 -1.49 -17.19
N LEU A 4 -7.14 -1.69 -17.82
CA LEU A 4 -5.85 -1.63 -17.14
C LEU A 4 -5.58 -0.23 -16.57
N ALA A 5 -5.87 0.83 -17.32
CA ALA A 5 -5.72 2.21 -16.86
C ALA A 5 -6.63 2.51 -15.65
N LYS A 6 -7.88 2.02 -15.67
CA LYS A 6 -8.79 2.16 -14.52
C LYS A 6 -8.23 1.48 -13.27
N VAL A 7 -7.71 0.25 -13.41
CA VAL A 7 -7.09 -0.51 -12.32
C VAL A 7 -5.85 0.22 -11.78
N LEU A 8 -5.00 0.74 -12.67
CA LEU A 8 -3.79 1.46 -12.27
C LEU A 8 -4.11 2.78 -11.56
N ILE A 9 -5.11 3.54 -12.03
CA ILE A 9 -5.54 4.77 -11.35
C ILE A 9 -6.03 4.45 -9.95
N PHE A 10 -6.94 3.47 -9.80
CA PHE A 10 -7.45 3.07 -8.49
C PHE A 10 -6.32 2.59 -7.57
N LYS A 11 -5.39 1.78 -8.10
CA LYS A 11 -4.25 1.26 -7.32
C LYS A 11 -3.36 2.41 -6.85
N ILE A 12 -2.98 3.33 -7.74
CA ILE A 12 -2.14 4.48 -7.40
C ILE A 12 -2.86 5.37 -6.38
N SER A 13 -4.10 5.77 -6.64
CA SER A 13 -4.84 6.67 -5.75
C SER A 13 -5.03 6.06 -4.36
N SER A 14 -5.46 4.80 -4.28
CA SER A 14 -5.68 4.13 -3.00
C SER A 14 -4.36 3.91 -2.25
N THR A 15 -3.28 3.51 -2.93
CA THR A 15 -1.97 3.35 -2.29
C THR A 15 -1.42 4.68 -1.79
N LEU A 16 -1.56 5.77 -2.54
CA LEU A 16 -1.13 7.10 -2.10
C LEU A 16 -1.94 7.58 -0.89
N LEU A 17 -3.26 7.48 -0.96
CA LEU A 17 -4.17 8.02 0.06
C LEU A 17 -4.13 7.26 1.37
N PHE A 18 -4.08 5.93 1.31
CA PHE A 18 -4.19 5.12 2.51
C PHE A 18 -2.82 4.71 3.06
N TRP A 19 -1.85 4.33 2.21
CA TRP A 19 -0.55 3.84 2.68
C TRP A 19 0.58 4.85 2.54
N SER A 20 0.98 5.19 1.32
CA SER A 20 2.24 5.91 1.08
C SER A 20 2.28 7.29 1.76
N LEU A 21 1.31 8.17 1.49
CA LEU A 21 1.34 9.52 2.07
C LEU A 21 1.12 9.50 3.59
N PRO A 22 0.16 8.73 4.14
CA PRO A 22 0.03 8.61 5.59
C PRO A 22 1.31 8.08 6.24
N PHE A 23 1.89 7.01 5.71
CA PHE A 23 3.11 6.42 6.28
C PHE A 23 4.31 7.37 6.22
N VAL A 24 4.41 8.24 5.22
CA VAL A 24 5.50 9.24 5.17
C VAL A 24 5.23 10.41 6.11
N PHE A 25 4.00 10.97 6.12
CA PHE A 25 3.75 12.30 6.69
C PHE A 25 2.97 12.32 8.01
N PHE A 26 2.14 11.31 8.29
CA PHE A 26 1.27 11.37 9.48
C PHE A 26 2.06 11.13 10.77
N PRO A 27 1.80 11.86 11.86
CA PRO A 27 2.43 11.58 13.15
C PRO A 27 2.11 10.18 13.70
N SER A 28 2.98 9.64 14.55
CA SER A 28 2.88 8.27 15.08
C SER A 28 1.56 7.97 15.78
N TRP A 29 1.03 8.94 16.54
CA TRP A 29 -0.23 8.79 17.27
C TRP A 29 -1.43 8.50 16.35
N LEU A 30 -1.40 8.92 15.08
CA LEU A 30 -2.46 8.57 14.13
C LEU A 30 -2.42 7.09 13.76
N PHE A 31 -1.24 6.47 13.70
CA PHE A 31 -1.14 5.03 13.46
C PHE A 31 -1.64 4.24 14.67
N GLU A 32 -1.31 4.69 15.88
CA GLU A 32 -1.82 4.07 17.12
C GLU A 32 -3.34 4.15 17.19
N LYS A 33 -3.95 5.31 16.85
CA LYS A 33 -5.41 5.43 16.73
C LYS A 33 -6.02 4.55 15.63
N ALA A 34 -5.25 4.27 14.58
CA ALA A 34 -5.65 3.35 13.52
C ALA A 34 -5.45 1.86 13.91
N GLY A 35 -5.01 1.59 15.14
CA GLY A 35 -4.84 0.24 15.68
C GLY A 35 -3.42 -0.31 15.62
N PHE A 36 -2.43 0.45 15.13
CA PHE A 36 -1.04 0.00 15.14
C PHE A 36 -0.52 -0.11 16.58
N PRO A 37 0.27 -1.13 16.92
CA PRO A 37 0.93 -1.19 18.22
C PRO A 37 1.92 -0.04 18.35
N HIS A 38 2.04 0.51 19.57
CA HIS A 38 3.05 1.52 19.89
C HIS A 38 4.45 1.00 19.54
N GLN A 39 5.28 1.87 18.97
CA GLN A 39 6.68 1.59 18.63
C GLN A 39 7.56 2.72 19.15
N GLU A 40 8.74 2.39 19.66
CA GLU A 40 9.74 3.41 20.03
C GLU A 40 10.20 4.24 18.82
N SER A 41 10.18 3.63 17.62
CA SER A 41 10.51 4.30 16.37
C SER A 41 9.64 3.82 15.21
N TYR A 42 9.16 4.77 14.42
CA TYR A 42 8.34 4.52 13.22
C TYR A 42 9.18 4.54 11.93
N VAL A 43 10.51 4.46 12.01
CA VAL A 43 11.40 4.56 10.84
C VAL A 43 11.06 3.55 9.74
N PHE A 44 10.73 2.31 10.09
CA PHE A 44 10.35 1.29 9.10
C PHE A 44 9.00 1.58 8.45
N VAL A 45 8.04 2.17 9.18
CA VAL A 45 6.79 2.66 8.59
C VAL A 45 7.09 3.78 7.59
N ARG A 46 8.01 4.70 7.91
CA ARG A 46 8.43 5.77 6.98
C ARG A 46 9.08 5.21 5.72
N LEU A 47 10.01 4.27 5.88
CA LEU A 47 10.68 3.60 4.76
C LEU A 47 9.69 2.82 3.90
N LEU A 48 8.71 2.16 4.51
CA LEU A 48 7.63 1.49 3.79
C LEU A 48 6.78 2.48 2.98
N GLY A 49 6.48 3.66 3.55
CA GLY A 49 5.80 4.75 2.84
C GLY A 49 6.54 5.19 1.56
N TRP A 50 7.87 5.31 1.64
CA TRP A 50 8.73 5.62 0.48
C TRP A 50 8.80 4.47 -0.53
N ALA A 51 8.86 3.23 -0.07
CA ALA A 51 8.81 2.06 -0.95
C ALA A 51 7.50 2.04 -1.76
N TYR A 52 6.36 2.32 -1.12
CA TYR A 52 5.07 2.45 -1.81
C TYR A 52 5.00 3.65 -2.74
N LEU A 53 5.66 4.76 -2.40
CA LEU A 53 5.75 5.92 -3.29
C LEU A 53 6.51 5.58 -4.58
N ALA A 54 7.63 4.87 -4.46
CA ALA A 54 8.42 4.39 -5.60
C ALA A 54 7.62 3.41 -6.48
N LEU A 55 6.83 2.51 -5.86
CA LEU A 55 5.90 1.66 -6.61
C LEU A 55 4.86 2.47 -7.39
N CYS A 56 4.28 3.51 -6.77
CA CYS A 56 3.34 4.41 -7.44
C CYS A 56 3.98 5.13 -8.63
N ALA A 57 5.25 5.54 -8.55
CA ALA A 57 5.98 6.09 -9.68
C ALA A 57 6.11 5.08 -10.83
N GLY A 58 6.46 3.83 -10.53
CA GLY A 58 6.49 2.73 -11.50
C GLY A 58 5.13 2.48 -12.16
N TYR A 59 4.05 2.49 -11.37
CA TYR A 59 2.69 2.38 -11.89
C TYR A 59 2.26 3.60 -12.71
N GLY A 60 2.80 4.79 -12.43
CA GLY A 60 2.58 5.99 -13.24
C GLY A 60 3.10 5.82 -14.67
N PHE A 61 4.30 5.26 -14.84
CA PHE A 61 4.82 4.90 -16.17
C PHE A 61 3.97 3.83 -16.87
N ALA A 62 3.48 2.85 -16.10
CA ALA A 62 2.57 1.83 -16.62
C ALA A 62 1.22 2.43 -17.06
N LEU A 63 0.69 3.40 -16.30
CA LEU A 63 -0.56 4.09 -16.59
C LEU A 63 -0.43 4.90 -17.88
N ARG A 64 0.66 5.67 -18.03
CA ARG A 64 0.97 6.36 -19.29
C ARG A 64 0.99 5.40 -20.47
N SER A 65 1.65 4.25 -20.32
CA SER A 65 1.69 3.21 -21.37
C SER A 65 0.30 2.67 -21.69
N ALA A 66 -0.51 2.38 -20.66
CA ALA A 66 -1.87 1.88 -20.79
C ALA A 66 -2.79 2.88 -21.49
N LEU A 67 -2.68 4.17 -21.20
CA LEU A 67 -3.46 5.21 -21.89
C LEU A 67 -3.17 5.27 -23.40
N HIS A 68 -1.98 4.84 -23.83
CA HIS A 68 -1.58 4.71 -25.22
C HIS A 68 -1.81 3.31 -25.81
N GLY A 69 -2.63 2.47 -25.15
CA GLY A 69 -2.97 1.14 -25.63
C GLY A 69 -1.87 0.07 -25.45
N LYS A 70 -0.76 0.40 -24.78
CA LYS A 70 0.36 -0.53 -24.52
C LYS A 70 0.23 -1.18 -23.14
N ARG A 71 0.75 -2.40 -23.00
CA ARG A 71 0.80 -3.11 -21.71
C ARG A 71 2.23 -3.22 -21.22
N ALA A 72 2.54 -2.58 -20.10
CA ALA A 72 3.81 -2.75 -19.42
C ALA A 72 3.73 -3.95 -18.46
N LEU A 73 4.17 -5.13 -18.88
CA LEU A 73 4.02 -6.37 -18.12
C LEU A 73 4.76 -6.35 -16.77
N GLY A 74 5.93 -5.70 -16.70
CA GLY A 74 6.72 -5.59 -15.46
C GLY A 74 5.91 -5.00 -14.30
N PRO A 75 5.39 -3.76 -14.43
CA PRO A 75 4.53 -3.15 -13.41
C PRO A 75 3.28 -3.96 -13.05
N ILE A 76 2.71 -4.73 -14.00
CA ILE A 76 1.57 -5.62 -13.71
C ILE A 76 2.01 -6.73 -12.74
N TRP A 77 3.11 -7.41 -13.03
CA TRP A 77 3.66 -8.44 -12.14
C TRP A 77 4.10 -7.91 -10.79
N VAL A 78 4.74 -6.73 -10.75
CA VAL A 78 5.05 -6.04 -9.49
C VAL A 78 3.77 -5.79 -8.69
N GLY A 79 2.68 -5.39 -9.36
CA GLY A 79 1.37 -5.21 -8.74
C GLY A 79 0.76 -6.48 -8.16
N ILE A 80 0.90 -7.60 -8.86
CA ILE A 80 0.41 -8.92 -8.43
C ILE A 80 1.22 -9.42 -7.23
N ILE A 81 2.55 -9.40 -7.33
CA ILE A 81 3.44 -9.88 -6.26
C ILE A 81 3.25 -9.03 -4.99
N SER A 82 3.24 -7.71 -5.13
CA SER A 82 3.10 -6.80 -3.99
C SER A 82 1.75 -6.98 -3.27
N ASN A 83 0.62 -6.90 -3.98
CA ASN A 83 -0.69 -7.02 -3.34
C ASN A 83 -1.00 -8.46 -2.93
N GLY A 84 -0.64 -9.45 -3.75
CA GLY A 84 -0.85 -10.86 -3.46
C GLY A 84 -0.07 -11.30 -2.22
N GLY A 85 1.21 -10.91 -2.13
CA GLY A 85 2.03 -11.14 -0.93
C GLY A 85 1.45 -10.47 0.30
N ALA A 86 1.06 -9.19 0.20
CA ALA A 86 0.43 -8.47 1.30
C ALA A 86 -0.88 -9.15 1.75
N CYS A 87 -1.77 -9.51 0.82
CA CYS A 87 -3.02 -10.21 1.14
C CYS A 87 -2.76 -11.56 1.82
N GLY A 88 -1.77 -12.33 1.34
CA GLY A 88 -1.40 -13.61 1.94
C GLY A 88 -0.90 -13.46 3.38
N ILE A 89 -0.01 -12.48 3.62
CA ILE A 89 0.49 -12.18 4.98
C ILE A 89 -0.65 -11.72 5.89
N LEU A 90 -1.47 -10.77 5.43
CA LEU A 90 -2.60 -10.25 6.22
C LEU A 90 -3.59 -11.36 6.59
N ALA A 91 -3.93 -12.22 5.63
CA ALA A 91 -4.82 -13.35 5.87
C ALA A 91 -4.24 -14.35 6.86
N PHE A 92 -2.96 -14.69 6.72
CA PHE A 92 -2.26 -15.61 7.62
C PHE A 92 -2.23 -15.09 9.06
N TYR A 93 -1.73 -13.87 9.27
CA TYR A 93 -1.68 -13.26 10.61
C TYR A 93 -3.08 -12.96 11.17
N GLY A 94 -4.05 -12.72 10.28
CA GLY A 94 -5.48 -12.64 10.59
C GLY A 94 -5.99 -13.91 11.23
N ALA A 95 -5.75 -15.04 10.56
CA ALA A 95 -6.21 -16.35 10.99
C ALA A 95 -5.50 -16.86 12.26
N THR A 96 -4.25 -16.45 12.51
CA THR A 96 -3.50 -16.85 13.72
C THR A 96 -3.75 -15.93 14.92
N GLY A 97 -4.65 -14.94 14.80
CA GLY A 97 -5.03 -14.06 15.90
C GLY A 97 -3.97 -13.03 16.28
N ALA A 98 -3.00 -12.75 15.41
CA ALA A 98 -1.91 -11.81 15.71
C ALA A 98 -2.39 -10.37 15.96
N TRP A 99 -3.56 -10.02 15.44
CA TRP A 99 -4.19 -8.71 15.63
C TRP A 99 -5.02 -8.63 16.92
N SER A 100 -5.17 -9.72 17.68
CA SER A 100 -5.97 -9.74 18.91
C SER A 100 -5.42 -8.82 20.01
N THR A 101 -4.12 -8.53 19.97
CA THR A 101 -3.44 -7.62 20.89
C THR A 101 -3.36 -6.19 20.36
N TRP A 102 -3.81 -5.95 19.14
CA TRP A 102 -3.84 -4.62 18.54
C TRP A 102 -5.06 -3.87 19.08
N GLY A 103 -4.89 -2.58 19.38
CA GLY A 103 -5.99 -1.76 19.90
C GLY A 103 -7.15 -1.68 18.90
N PRO A 104 -8.40 -1.53 19.35
CA PRO A 104 -9.51 -1.32 18.43
C PRO A 104 -9.26 -0.04 17.62
N PRO A 105 -9.54 -0.04 16.30
CA PRO A 105 -9.55 1.22 15.55
C PRO A 105 -10.65 2.10 16.15
N VAL A 106 -10.25 3.29 16.63
CA VAL A 106 -11.06 4.28 17.36
C VAL A 106 -11.31 3.95 18.84
N GLN A 107 -10.56 4.64 19.71
CA GLN A 107 -10.99 5.06 21.05
C GLN A 107 -11.14 6.59 21.05
#